data_AF-A0A947VGN8-F1
#
_entry.id   AF-A0A947VGN8-F1
#
_cell.length_a   1.000
_cell.length_b   1.000
_cell.length_c   1.000
_cell.angle_alpha   90.00
_cell.angle_beta   90.00
_cell.angle_gamma   90.00
#
_symmetry.space_group_name_H-M   'P 1'
#
loop_
_entity.id
_entity.type
_entity.pdbx_description
1 polymer ?
#
loop_
_entity_poly.entity_id
_entity_poly.type
_entity_poly.pdbx_seq_one_letter_code
_entity_poly.pdbx_strand_id
1 'polypeptide(L)' 'MRLKFDPNLQFQIDAVNAITEVFYGQPLSEGDLEIGFKRLDWIFQTELGIGNNLILDEAALLKN' A
#
# COMPACT_ATOMS: atom_id res chain seq x y z
N MET A 1 19.05 -25.85 -17.20
CA MET A 1 18.35 -25.71 -15.91
C MET A 1 17.10 -24.86 -16.14
N ARG A 2 15.90 -25.29 -15.71
CA ARG A 2 14.67 -24.49 -15.83
C ARG A 2 14.30 -24.00 -14.43
N LEU A 3 14.50 -22.72 -14.17
CA LEU A 3 14.00 -22.08 -12.94
C LEU A 3 12.47 -22.03 -13.06
N LYS A 4 11.77 -22.63 -12.10
CA LYS A 4 10.32 -22.49 -11.94
C LYS A 4 10.09 -21.67 -10.69
N PHE A 5 9.20 -20.69 -10.81
CA PHE A 5 8.73 -19.93 -9.67
C PHE A 5 7.85 -20.85 -8.79
N ASP A 6 8.11 -20.85 -7.49
CA ASP A 6 7.26 -21.46 -6.48
C ASP A 6 6.67 -20.36 -5.60
N PRO A 7 5.36 -20.06 -5.70
CA PRO A 7 4.72 -19.00 -4.92
C PRO A 7 4.57 -19.36 -3.43
N ASN A 8 4.74 -20.62 -3.04
CA ASN A 8 4.41 -21.09 -1.69
C ASN A 8 5.63 -21.15 -0.76
N LEU A 9 6.74 -20.52 -1.15
CA LEU A 9 7.95 -20.47 -0.34
C LEU A 9 7.70 -19.59 0.88
N GLN A 10 7.66 -20.20 2.07
CA GLN A 10 7.31 -19.53 3.32
C GLN A 10 8.13 -18.26 3.57
N PHE A 11 9.44 -18.30 3.36
CA PHE A 11 10.30 -17.13 3.56
C PHE A 11 9.96 -15.95 2.63
N GLN A 12 9.39 -16.20 1.45
CA GLN A 12 8.92 -15.14 0.54
C GLN A 12 7.62 -14.55 1.05
N ILE A 13 6.71 -15.41 1.51
CA ILE A 13 5.44 -14.98 2.12
C ILE A 13 5.73 -14.14 3.37
N ASP A 14 6.64 -14.58 4.23
CA ASP A 14 7.06 -13.86 5.44
C ASP A 14 7.65 -12.49 5.09
N ALA A 15 8.49 -12.41 4.05
CA ALA A 15 9.08 -11.15 3.60
C ALA A 15 8.02 -10.18 3.05
N VAL A 16 7.05 -10.67 2.28
CA VAL A 16 5.94 -9.85 1.80
C VAL A 16 5.10 -9.35 2.96
N ASN A 17 4.72 -10.25 3.88
CA ASN A 17 3.90 -9.92 5.04
C ASN A 17 4.58 -8.86 5.92
N ALA A 18 5.87 -9.02 6.21
CA ALA A 18 6.64 -8.07 7.02
C ALA A 18 6.62 -6.64 6.45
N ILE A 19 6.54 -6.48 5.12
CA ILE A 19 6.42 -5.16 4.50
C ILE A 19 4.97 -4.69 4.48
N THR A 20 4.01 -5.56 4.16
CA THR A 20 2.60 -5.15 4.08
C THR A 20 2.01 -4.78 5.45
N GLU A 21 2.49 -5.42 6.52
CA GLU A 21 2.03 -5.16 7.90
C GLU A 21 2.41 -3.77 8.40
N VAL A 22 3.49 -3.16 7.90
CA VAL A 22 3.87 -1.76 8.19
C VAL A 22 2.74 -0.79 7.83
N PHE A 23 1.95 -1.12 6.80
CA PHE A 23 0.84 -0.29 6.32
C PHE A 23 -0.51 -0.64 6.96
N TYR A 24 -0.51 -1.41 8.06
CA TYR A 24 -1.72 -1.74 8.78
C TYR A 24 -2.46 -0.47 9.25
N GLY A 25 -3.77 -0.40 8.95
CA GLY A 25 -4.61 0.76 9.25
C GLY A 25 -4.69 1.80 8.14
N GLN A 26 -3.91 1.69 7.05
CA GLN A 26 -4.10 2.52 5.86
C GLN A 26 -5.48 2.21 5.24
N PRO A 27 -6.33 3.22 5.00
CA PRO A 27 -7.61 3.00 4.33
C PRO A 27 -7.42 2.40 2.92
N LEU A 28 -8.28 1.45 2.56
CA LEU A 28 -8.31 0.87 1.22
C LEU A 28 -8.74 1.93 0.21
N SER A 29 -8.14 1.93 -0.98
CA SER A 29 -8.60 2.77 -2.09
C SER A 29 -10.07 2.51 -2.41
N GLU A 30 -10.80 3.58 -2.69
CA GLU A 30 -12.16 3.62 -3.21
C GLU A 30 -12.11 3.11 -4.64
N GLY A 31 -13.18 2.44 -5.07
CA GLY A 31 -13.29 1.90 -6.42
C GLY A 31 -13.35 3.01 -7.46
N ASP A 32 -12.89 2.73 -8.68
CA ASP A 32 -12.85 3.72 -9.77
C ASP A 32 -14.21 4.39 -10.05
N LEU A 33 -15.32 3.71 -9.76
CA LEU A 33 -16.70 4.17 -9.97
C LEU A 33 -17.33 4.87 -8.75
N GLU A 34 -16.61 5.02 -7.65
CA GLU A 34 -17.12 5.68 -6.45
C GLU A 34 -16.89 7.20 -6.52
N ILE A 35 -17.99 7.97 -6.61
CA ILE A 35 -17.95 9.43 -6.47
C ILE A 35 -17.97 9.73 -4.96
N GLY A 36 -16.81 9.64 -4.31
CA GLY A 36 -16.61 9.95 -2.91
C GLY A 36 -15.82 11.25 -2.70
N PHE A 37 -16.26 12.08 -1.76
CA PHE A 37 -15.50 13.28 -1.33
C PHE A 37 -14.12 12.95 -0.71
N LYS A 38 -13.89 11.68 -0.33
CA LYS A 38 -12.64 11.17 0.28
C LYS A 38 -11.48 11.02 -0.70
N ARG A 39 -11.74 10.92 -2.00
CA ARG A 39 -10.68 10.75 -3.02
C ARG A 39 -9.63 11.87 -2.99
N LEU A 40 -10.01 13.06 -2.50
CA LEU A 40 -9.13 14.22 -2.36
C LEU A 40 -7.99 14.03 -1.34
N ASP A 41 -8.15 13.16 -0.34
CA ASP A 41 -7.14 12.99 0.73
C ASP A 41 -6.09 11.92 0.39
N TRP A 42 -6.33 11.08 -0.61
CA TRP A 42 -5.42 9.99 -1.02
C TRP A 42 -4.57 10.31 -2.22
N ILE A 43 -4.88 11.41 -2.89
CA ILE A 43 -4.22 11.79 -4.12
C ILE A 43 -3.74 13.22 -3.94
N PHE A 44 -2.45 13.44 -4.12
CA PHE A 44 -1.89 14.79 -4.19
C PHE A 44 -1.45 15.08 -5.62
N GLN A 45 -1.64 16.33 -6.05
CA GLN A 45 -1.23 16.80 -7.36
C GLN A 45 -0.12 17.83 -7.20
N THR A 46 0.93 17.66 -7.99
CA THR A 46 2.03 18.63 -8.14
C THR A 46 2.22 18.96 -9.62
N GLU A 47 3.13 19.89 -9.92
CA GLU A 47 3.54 20.17 -11.29
C GLU A 47 4.17 18.93 -11.99
N LEU A 48 4.63 17.93 -11.21
CA LEU A 48 5.19 16.68 -11.71
C LEU A 48 4.14 15.58 -11.97
N GLY A 49 2.87 15.84 -11.63
CA GLY A 49 1.77 14.90 -11.85
C GLY A 49 1.00 14.55 -10.58
N ILE A 50 0.34 13.40 -10.63
CA ILE A 50 -0.58 12.89 -9.59
C ILE A 50 0.11 11.74 -8.84
N GLY A 51 0.12 11.79 -7.50
CA GLY A 51 0.74 10.79 -6.63
C GLY A 51 -0.19 10.26 -5.55
N ASN A 52 0.12 9.07 -5.02
CA ASN A 52 -0.58 8.47 -3.89
C ASN A 52 -0.13 9.09 -2.57
N ASN A 53 -1.08 9.45 -1.72
CA ASN A 53 -0.85 9.98 -0.39
C ASN A 53 -0.96 8.87 0.66
N LEU A 54 0.09 8.71 1.47
CA LEU A 54 0.05 7.85 2.65
C LEU A 54 -0.62 8.63 3.79
N ILE A 55 -1.67 8.07 4.39
CA ILE A 55 -2.42 8.77 5.46
C ILE A 55 -1.85 8.42 6.83
N LEU A 56 -1.26 7.23 6.97
CA LEU A 56 -0.60 6.83 8.20
C LEU A 56 0.47 7.85 8.59
N ASP A 57 0.39 8.31 9.83
CA ASP A 57 1.42 9.17 10.40
C ASP A 57 2.66 8.34 10.79
N GLU A 58 3.75 9.04 11.07
CA GLU A 58 5.03 8.40 11.43
C GLU A 58 4.90 7.54 12.68
N ALA A 59 4.08 7.95 13.65
CA ALA A 59 3.84 7.19 14.88
C ALA A 59 3.12 5.85 14.61
N ALA A 60 2.14 5.83 13.70
CA ALA A 60 1.49 4.59 13.28
C ALA A 60 2.44 3.66 12.53
N LEU A 61 3.27 4.20 11.62
CA LEU A 61 4.27 3.42 10.89
C LEU A 61 5.33 2.81 11.81
N LEU A 62 5.78 3.53 12.84
CA LEU A 62 6.78 3.04 13.78
C LEU A 62 6.21 1.99 14.76
N LYS A 63 4.91 2.05 15.02
CA LYS A 63 4.21 1.11 15.91
C LYS A 63 3.96 -0.24 15.23
N ASN A 64 3.64 -0.21 13.95
CA ASN A 64 3.39 -1.41 13.14
C ASN A 64 4.69 -2.19 12.93
#